data_AF-A0A851DJ95-F1
#
_entry.id   AF-A0A851DJ95-F1
#
_cell.length_a   1.000
_cell.length_b   1.000
_cell.length_c   1.000
_cell.angle_alpha   90.00
_cell.angle_beta   90.00
_cell.angle_gamma   90.00
#
_symmetry.space_group_name_H-M   'P 1'
#
loop_
_entity.id
_entity.type
_entity.pdbx_description
1 polymer ?
#
loop_
_entity_poly.entity_id
_entity_poly.type
_entity_poly.pdbx_seq_one_letter_code
_entity_poly.pdbx_strand_id
1 'polypeptide(L)'
;KELSLEKQQMLEMLEENESQLPPPTSPSKEQSPIWGLHCSLQQIEEKMQQLLEEKLLAEKRMKENEERSRALEEEREFYSSQSRALQNSLSELTAEKQQTERDLKAEVKVRMDLERRLREAEEALQSLEQGLNSLDRNKEKEEKMKADVSHLRKFFEECIRNAELEAKMPVIMKNSVYLHKAATRRIKSCRFHRRRASTSWNDLKQSQSFIFSHTEAENIEELKQAAKRLSRDQHFRETLYQIMRSQKDSASGNEK
;
A
#
# COMPACT_ATOMS: atom_id res chain seq x y z
N LYS A 1 5.30 -63.72 -1.92
CA LYS A 1 4.98 -65.17 -2.09
C LYS A 1 5.63 -66.01 -0.98
N GLU A 2 6.85 -65.70 -0.54
CA GLU A 2 7.53 -66.40 0.58
C GLU A 2 6.80 -66.26 1.93
N LEU A 3 6.35 -65.05 2.30
CA LEU A 3 5.60 -64.81 3.56
C LEU A 3 4.32 -65.66 3.70
N SER A 4 3.71 -66.09 2.60
CA SER A 4 2.52 -66.95 2.62
C SER A 4 2.86 -68.41 2.89
N LEU A 5 4.01 -68.87 2.40
CA LEU A 5 4.51 -70.23 2.63
C LEU A 5 5.02 -70.38 4.07
N GLU A 6 5.71 -69.37 4.57
CA GLU A 6 6.24 -69.34 5.93
C GLU A 6 5.10 -69.28 6.97
N LYS A 7 4.05 -68.51 6.70
CA LYS A 7 2.82 -68.51 7.52
C LYS A 7 2.14 -69.87 7.55
N GLN A 8 2.13 -70.59 6.41
CA GLN A 8 1.47 -71.88 6.31
C GLN A 8 2.25 -72.98 7.04
N GLN A 9 3.58 -72.99 6.93
CA GLN A 9 4.43 -73.88 7.71
C GLN A 9 4.32 -73.64 9.22
N MET A 10 4.19 -72.38 9.64
CA MET A 10 4.05 -72.06 11.06
C MET A 10 2.70 -72.51 11.64
N LEU A 11 1.62 -72.43 10.84
CA LEU A 11 0.30 -72.95 11.21
C LEU A 11 0.31 -74.48 11.33
N GLU A 12 0.98 -75.16 10.39
CA GLU A 12 1.11 -76.61 10.39
C GLU A 12 1.89 -77.11 11.62
N MET A 13 2.97 -76.42 12.03
CA MET A 13 3.69 -76.75 13.26
C MET A 13 2.91 -76.48 14.55
N LEU A 14 1.94 -75.56 14.53
CA LEU A 14 1.07 -75.30 15.68
C LEU A 14 -0.03 -76.36 15.79
N GLU A 15 -0.60 -76.78 14.66
CA GLU A 15 -1.60 -77.86 14.58
C GLU A 15 -1.01 -79.23 14.98
N GLU A 16 0.24 -79.50 14.60
CA GLU A 16 0.97 -80.70 15.04
C GLU A 16 1.27 -80.69 16.55
N ASN A 17 1.59 -79.53 17.14
CA ASN A 17 1.80 -79.41 18.59
C ASN A 17 0.50 -79.55 19.39
N GLU A 18 -0.63 -79.08 18.85
CA GLU A 18 -1.95 -79.24 19.45
C GLU A 18 -2.39 -80.72 19.43
N SER A 19 -1.97 -81.46 18.40
CA SER A 19 -2.25 -82.89 18.22
C SER A 19 -1.41 -83.83 19.11
N GLN A 20 -0.34 -83.35 19.76
CA GLN A 20 0.52 -84.15 20.66
C GLN A 20 0.17 -84.04 22.16
N LEU A 21 -0.91 -83.34 22.52
CA LEU A 21 -1.42 -83.31 23.90
C LEU A 21 -2.31 -84.54 24.20
N PRO A 22 -2.04 -85.32 25.27
CA PRO A 22 -2.85 -86.50 25.64
C PRO A 22 -4.26 -86.14 26.15
N PRO A 23 -5.23 -87.08 26.13
CA PRO A 23 -6.65 -86.78 26.39
C PRO A 23 -6.94 -86.47 27.88
N PRO A 24 -7.99 -85.67 28.20
CA PRO A 24 -8.19 -85.13 29.53
C PRO A 24 -8.78 -86.18 30.47
N THR A 25 -8.08 -86.48 31.56
CA THR A 25 -8.58 -87.34 32.63
C THR A 25 -8.85 -86.49 33.87
N SER A 26 -10.13 -86.37 34.24
CA SER A 26 -10.70 -85.92 35.54
C SER A 26 -10.58 -84.43 35.99
N PRO A 27 -11.59 -83.92 36.75
CA PRO A 27 -11.82 -82.49 36.96
C PRO A 27 -11.03 -82.00 38.18
N SER A 28 -9.74 -81.73 37.98
CA SER A 28 -8.93 -81.01 38.95
C SER A 28 -8.75 -79.57 38.50
N LYS A 29 -8.99 -78.70 39.46
CA LYS A 29 -9.08 -77.24 39.43
C LYS A 29 -7.72 -76.60 39.14
N GLU A 30 -7.16 -76.88 37.98
CA GLU A 30 -6.02 -76.16 37.43
C GLU A 30 -6.53 -75.46 36.18
N GLN A 31 -6.95 -74.21 36.36
CA GLN A 31 -7.19 -73.32 35.23
C GLN A 31 -5.87 -73.25 34.46
N SER A 32 -5.82 -73.93 33.32
CA SER A 32 -4.65 -73.94 32.46
C SER A 32 -4.17 -72.50 32.27
N PRO A 33 -2.88 -72.18 32.50
CA PRO A 33 -2.32 -70.84 32.29
C PRO A 33 -2.67 -70.27 30.90
N ILE A 34 -2.86 -71.18 29.94
CA ILE A 34 -3.30 -70.99 28.56
C ILE A 34 -4.68 -70.31 28.47
N TRP A 35 -5.65 -70.68 29.30
CA TRP A 35 -7.00 -70.09 29.28
C TRP A 35 -7.00 -68.65 29.84
N GLY A 36 -6.20 -68.38 30.88
CA GLY A 36 -6.02 -67.02 31.41
C GLY A 36 -5.33 -66.09 30.42
N LEU A 37 -4.33 -66.60 29.70
CA LEU A 37 -3.67 -65.90 28.60
C LEU A 37 -4.64 -65.60 27.44
N HIS A 38 -5.48 -66.57 27.05
CA HIS A 38 -6.48 -66.39 26.01
C HIS A 38 -7.51 -65.31 26.37
N CYS A 39 -8.05 -65.33 27.59
CA CYS A 39 -8.95 -64.27 28.07
C CYS A 39 -8.27 -62.90 28.13
N SER A 40 -6.99 -62.83 28.52
CA SER A 40 -6.24 -61.57 28.54
C SER A 40 -5.97 -61.04 27.14
N LEU A 41 -5.67 -61.92 26.18
CA LEU A 41 -5.46 -61.55 24.78
C LEU A 41 -6.76 -60.96 24.19
N GLN A 42 -7.89 -61.64 24.42
CA GLN A 42 -9.21 -61.17 23.98
C GLN A 42 -9.56 -59.79 24.57
N GLN A 43 -9.28 -59.57 25.87
CA GLN A 43 -9.50 -58.25 26.49
C GLN A 43 -8.58 -57.15 25.92
N ILE A 44 -7.35 -57.49 25.55
CA ILE A 44 -6.43 -56.55 24.89
C ILE A 44 -6.95 -56.20 23.49
N GLU A 45 -7.43 -57.19 22.74
CA GLU A 45 -8.04 -56.99 21.43
C GLU A 45 -9.28 -56.07 21.50
N GLU A 46 -10.18 -56.31 22.47
CA GLU A 46 -11.35 -55.46 22.69
C GLU A 46 -10.97 -54.01 23.04
N LYS A 47 -9.99 -53.80 23.93
CA LYS A 47 -9.49 -52.46 24.27
C LYS A 47 -8.80 -51.78 23.08
N MET A 48 -8.06 -52.54 22.28
CA MET A 48 -7.43 -52.03 21.06
C MET A 48 -8.50 -51.57 20.06
N GLN A 49 -9.58 -52.33 19.90
CA GLN A 49 -10.72 -51.97 19.06
C GLN A 49 -11.37 -50.66 19.53
N GLN A 50 -11.63 -50.53 20.83
CA GLN A 50 -12.18 -49.31 21.44
C GLN A 50 -11.29 -48.09 21.22
N LEU A 51 -9.97 -48.24 21.43
CA LEU A 51 -9.00 -47.16 21.20
C LEU A 51 -8.96 -46.74 19.73
N LEU A 52 -9.08 -47.68 18.78
CA LEU A 52 -9.13 -47.36 17.36
C LEU A 52 -10.40 -46.56 17.00
N GLU A 53 -11.55 -46.91 17.58
CA GLU A 53 -12.80 -46.17 17.38
C GLU A 53 -12.74 -44.76 17.97
N GLU A 54 -12.24 -44.63 19.20
CA GLU A 54 -12.03 -43.32 19.86
C GLU A 54 -11.06 -42.44 19.08
N LYS A 55 -9.95 -43.02 18.61
CA LYS A 55 -8.96 -42.33 17.76
C LYS A 55 -9.60 -41.82 16.47
N LEU A 56 -10.41 -42.63 15.81
CA LEU A 56 -11.09 -42.23 14.58
C LEU A 56 -12.12 -41.11 14.82
N LEU A 57 -12.87 -41.17 15.94
CA LEU A 57 -13.79 -40.11 16.34
C LEU A 57 -13.05 -38.81 16.69
N ALA A 58 -11.92 -38.90 17.37
CA ALA A 58 -11.07 -37.74 17.69
C ALA A 58 -10.50 -37.11 16.41
N GLU A 59 -10.03 -37.92 15.46
CA GLU A 59 -9.54 -37.45 14.15
C GLU A 59 -10.64 -36.72 13.36
N LYS A 60 -11.87 -37.26 13.34
CA LYS A 60 -13.01 -36.59 12.69
C LYS A 60 -13.30 -35.23 13.33
N ARG A 61 -13.38 -35.17 14.66
CA ARG A 61 -13.64 -33.91 15.39
C ARG A 61 -12.53 -32.88 15.17
N MET A 62 -11.28 -33.32 15.18
CA MET A 62 -10.13 -32.45 14.92
C MET A 62 -10.22 -31.85 13.52
N LYS A 63 -10.52 -32.66 12.51
CA LYS A 63 -10.68 -32.20 11.12
C LYS A 63 -11.84 -31.20 10.96
N GLU A 64 -13.00 -31.49 11.55
CA GLU A 64 -14.13 -30.54 11.55
C GLU A 64 -13.77 -29.22 12.24
N ASN A 65 -13.01 -29.27 13.34
CA ASN A 65 -12.59 -28.07 14.05
C ASN A 65 -11.58 -27.25 13.22
N GLU A 66 -10.63 -27.91 12.53
CA GLU A 66 -9.71 -27.25 11.61
C GLU A 66 -10.43 -26.56 10.45
N GLU A 67 -11.48 -27.19 9.90
CA GLU A 67 -12.32 -26.57 8.87
C GLU A 67 -13.07 -25.35 9.41
N ARG A 68 -13.66 -25.45 10.60
CA ARG A 68 -14.32 -24.30 11.27
C ARG A 68 -13.34 -23.17 11.58
N SER A 69 -12.15 -23.49 12.08
CA SER A 69 -11.11 -22.48 12.37
C SER A 69 -10.65 -21.77 11.10
N ARG A 70 -10.52 -22.48 9.97
CA ARG A 70 -10.19 -21.87 8.68
C ARG A 70 -11.27 -20.90 8.22
N ALA A 71 -12.54 -21.31 8.25
CA ALA A 71 -13.65 -20.44 7.88
C ALA A 71 -13.70 -19.15 8.74
N LEU A 72 -13.50 -19.27 10.06
CA LEU A 72 -13.45 -18.12 10.96
C LEU A 72 -12.26 -17.18 10.68
N GLU A 73 -11.10 -17.73 10.32
CA GLU A 73 -9.93 -16.91 9.97
C GLU A 73 -10.17 -16.13 8.67
N GLU A 74 -10.77 -16.76 7.66
CA GLU A 74 -11.17 -16.11 6.41
C GLU A 74 -12.17 -14.97 6.65
N GLU A 75 -13.18 -15.19 7.50
CA GLU A 75 -14.13 -14.14 7.89
C GLU A 75 -13.42 -12.99 8.62
N ARG A 76 -12.51 -13.30 9.56
CA ARG A 76 -11.73 -12.29 10.27
C ARG A 76 -10.89 -11.45 9.30
N GLU A 77 -10.21 -12.09 8.36
CA GLU A 77 -9.40 -11.38 7.35
C GLU A 77 -10.27 -10.51 6.44
N PHE A 78 -11.44 -11.01 6.03
CA PHE A 78 -12.42 -10.25 5.25
C PHE A 78 -12.83 -8.98 5.99
N TYR A 79 -13.30 -9.08 7.24
CA TYR A 79 -13.71 -7.92 8.02
C TYR A 79 -12.53 -6.99 8.34
N SER A 80 -11.33 -7.52 8.57
CA SER A 80 -10.12 -6.73 8.76
C SER A 80 -9.78 -5.89 7.53
N SER A 81 -9.84 -6.50 6.33
CA SER A 81 -9.58 -5.81 5.08
C SER A 81 -10.62 -4.74 4.79
N GLN A 82 -11.91 -5.02 5.04
CA GLN A 82 -13.01 -4.09 4.87
C GLN A 82 -12.89 -2.90 5.84
N SER A 83 -12.60 -3.16 7.12
CA SER A 83 -12.38 -2.13 8.12
C SER A 83 -11.22 -1.21 7.73
N ARG A 84 -10.10 -1.77 7.26
CA ARG A 84 -8.96 -0.99 6.77
C ARG A 84 -9.31 -0.13 5.56
N ALA A 85 -10.06 -0.68 4.60
CA ALA A 85 -10.50 0.07 3.42
C ALA A 85 -11.42 1.24 3.81
N LEU A 86 -12.35 1.02 4.74
CA LEU A 86 -13.22 2.08 5.28
C LEU A 86 -12.41 3.13 6.05
N GLN A 87 -11.44 2.73 6.85
CA GLN A 87 -10.56 3.66 7.57
C GLN A 87 -9.76 4.54 6.60
N ASN A 88 -9.20 3.95 5.54
CA ASN A 88 -8.49 4.69 4.50
C ASN A 88 -9.43 5.70 3.82
N SER A 89 -10.62 5.26 3.41
CA SER A 89 -11.62 6.13 2.78
C SER A 89 -12.05 7.27 3.71
N LEU A 90 -12.25 7.01 5.00
CA LEU A 90 -12.55 8.05 6.00
C LEU A 90 -11.39 9.05 6.13
N SER A 91 -10.15 8.58 6.11
CA SER A 91 -8.97 9.45 6.20
C SER A 91 -8.82 10.34 4.97
N GLU A 92 -9.05 9.80 3.78
CA GLU A 92 -9.03 10.54 2.51
C GLU A 92 -10.14 11.59 2.49
N LEU A 93 -11.38 11.20 2.81
CA LEU A 93 -12.51 12.13 2.86
C LEU A 93 -12.32 13.22 3.91
N THR A 94 -11.69 12.90 5.03
CA THR A 94 -11.36 13.91 6.05
C THR A 94 -10.31 14.90 5.53
N ALA A 95 -9.29 14.43 4.83
CA ALA A 95 -8.28 15.29 4.22
C ALA A 95 -8.88 16.19 3.13
N GLU A 96 -9.73 15.63 2.26
CA GLU A 96 -10.48 16.39 1.25
C GLU A 96 -11.38 17.43 1.89
N LYS A 97 -12.17 17.07 2.90
CA LYS A 97 -13.01 17.99 3.65
C LYS A 97 -12.19 19.17 4.19
N GLN A 98 -11.09 18.89 4.90
CA GLN A 98 -10.26 19.95 5.45
C GLN A 98 -9.65 20.84 4.36
N GLN A 99 -9.29 20.27 3.20
CA GLN A 99 -8.80 21.06 2.08
C GLN A 99 -9.88 21.98 1.53
N THR A 100 -11.07 21.45 1.26
CA THR A 100 -12.22 22.25 0.78
C THR A 100 -12.62 23.34 1.77
N GLU A 101 -12.55 23.09 3.08
CA GLU A 101 -12.82 24.11 4.11
C GLU A 101 -11.78 25.25 4.09
N ARG A 102 -10.49 24.93 3.86
CA ARG A 102 -9.44 25.94 3.69
C ARG A 102 -9.67 26.77 2.44
N ASP A 103 -10.00 26.13 1.33
CA ASP A 103 -10.25 26.79 0.05
C ASP A 103 -11.48 27.69 0.13
N LEU A 104 -12.58 27.21 0.73
CA LEU A 104 -13.78 28.01 0.99
C LEU A 104 -13.48 29.21 1.88
N LYS A 105 -12.68 29.04 2.94
CA LYS A 105 -12.28 30.14 3.82
C LYS A 105 -11.47 31.20 3.05
N ALA A 106 -10.59 30.78 2.16
CA ALA A 106 -9.83 31.69 1.30
C ALA A 106 -10.75 32.44 0.33
N GLU A 107 -11.70 31.74 -0.30
CA GLU A 107 -12.70 32.35 -1.19
C GLU A 107 -13.58 33.36 -0.47
N VAL A 108 -14.09 33.02 0.73
CA VAL A 108 -14.88 33.94 1.56
C VAL A 108 -14.09 35.20 1.89
N LYS A 109 -12.79 35.07 2.22
CA LYS A 109 -11.94 36.25 2.49
C LYS A 109 -11.82 37.14 1.26
N VAL A 110 -11.56 36.55 0.08
CA VAL A 110 -11.49 37.29 -1.18
C VAL A 110 -12.81 37.99 -1.47
N ARG A 111 -13.94 37.30 -1.30
CA ARG A 111 -15.27 37.88 -1.47
C ARG A 111 -15.52 39.05 -0.53
N MET A 112 -15.19 38.92 0.74
CA MET A 112 -15.31 40.01 1.72
C MET A 112 -14.47 41.23 1.32
N ASP A 113 -13.25 41.01 0.83
CA ASP A 113 -12.37 42.08 0.36
C ASP A 113 -12.92 42.75 -0.92
N LEU A 114 -13.50 41.99 -1.84
CA LEU A 114 -14.18 42.52 -3.03
C LEU A 114 -15.42 43.35 -2.66
N GLU A 115 -16.26 42.85 -1.75
CA GLU A 115 -17.43 43.58 -1.27
C GLU A 115 -17.05 44.89 -0.57
N ARG A 116 -15.96 44.89 0.21
CA ARG A 116 -15.42 46.11 0.82
C ARG A 116 -15.03 47.13 -0.23
N ARG A 117 -14.27 46.72 -1.24
CA ARG A 117 -13.82 47.60 -2.32
C ARG A 117 -14.95 48.12 -3.18
N LEU A 118 -15.99 47.31 -3.39
CA LEU A 118 -17.20 47.74 -4.08
C LEU A 118 -17.89 48.85 -3.29
N ARG A 119 -18.04 48.70 -1.97
CA ARG A 119 -18.59 49.75 -1.10
C ARG A 119 -17.77 51.04 -1.15
N GLU A 120 -16.44 50.95 -1.05
CA GLU A 120 -15.55 52.11 -1.16
C GLU A 120 -15.73 52.85 -2.51
N ALA A 121 -15.90 52.10 -3.61
CA ALA A 121 -16.18 52.67 -4.92
C ALA A 121 -17.58 53.33 -4.98
N GLU A 122 -18.61 52.69 -4.41
CA GLU A 122 -19.95 53.27 -4.32
C GLU A 122 -19.97 54.57 -3.51
N GLU A 123 -19.27 54.60 -2.37
CA GLU A 123 -19.10 55.79 -1.53
C GLU A 123 -18.38 56.91 -2.27
N ALA A 124 -17.29 56.60 -2.99
CA ALA A 124 -16.58 57.57 -3.83
C ALA A 124 -17.48 58.15 -4.94
N LEU A 125 -18.34 57.31 -5.53
CA LEU A 125 -19.28 57.72 -6.57
C LEU A 125 -20.37 58.64 -6.02
N GLN A 126 -20.95 58.30 -4.86
CA GLN A 126 -21.91 59.16 -4.16
C GLN A 126 -21.29 60.49 -3.71
N SER A 127 -20.06 60.46 -3.18
CA SER A 127 -19.28 61.65 -2.80
C SER A 127 -19.08 62.58 -4.01
N LEU A 128 -18.73 62.01 -5.17
CA LEU A 128 -18.57 62.75 -6.41
C LEU A 128 -19.88 63.37 -6.90
N GLU A 129 -20.98 62.63 -6.85
CA GLU A 129 -22.33 63.12 -7.20
C GLU A 129 -22.73 64.32 -6.31
N GLN A 130 -22.57 64.19 -4.99
CA GLN A 130 -22.85 65.27 -4.04
C GLN A 130 -21.96 66.49 -4.27
N GLY A 131 -20.66 66.28 -4.52
CA GLY A 131 -19.70 67.35 -4.82
C GLY A 131 -20.08 68.13 -6.08
N LEU A 132 -20.48 67.42 -7.14
CA LEU A 132 -20.92 68.01 -8.41
C LEU A 132 -22.24 68.79 -8.29
N ASN A 133 -23.17 68.30 -7.46
CA ASN A 133 -24.46 68.95 -7.22
C ASN A 133 -24.37 70.13 -6.24
N SER A 134 -23.24 70.31 -5.54
CA SER A 134 -23.07 71.43 -4.62
C SER A 134 -22.72 72.75 -5.34
N LEU A 135 -23.40 73.84 -4.97
CA LEU A 135 -23.09 75.18 -5.49
C LEU A 135 -21.77 75.75 -4.94
N ASP A 136 -21.42 75.40 -3.69
CA ASP A 136 -20.22 75.90 -3.02
C ASP A 136 -18.98 75.07 -3.38
N ARG A 137 -18.24 75.57 -4.37
CA ARG A 137 -16.96 75.00 -4.79
C ARG A 137 -15.80 75.58 -3.97
N ASN A 138 -15.25 74.75 -3.09
CA ASN A 138 -13.99 75.01 -2.40
C ASN A 138 -12.90 74.12 -3.01
N LYS A 139 -11.66 74.60 -3.00
CA LYS A 139 -10.47 73.89 -3.48
C LYS A 139 -10.31 72.51 -2.82
N GLU A 140 -10.64 72.39 -1.53
CA GLU A 140 -10.63 71.12 -0.81
C GLU A 140 -11.62 70.09 -1.39
N LYS A 141 -12.83 70.53 -1.74
CA LYS A 141 -13.83 69.67 -2.38
C LYS A 141 -13.40 69.23 -3.77
N GLU A 142 -12.77 70.14 -4.54
CA GLU A 142 -12.23 69.79 -5.86
C GLU A 142 -11.11 68.74 -5.76
N GLU A 143 -10.20 68.87 -4.80
CA GLU A 143 -9.16 67.85 -4.58
C GLU A 143 -9.74 66.51 -4.12
N LYS A 144 -10.76 66.53 -3.25
CA LYS A 144 -11.48 65.31 -2.85
C LYS A 144 -12.14 64.62 -4.06
N MET A 145 -12.83 65.38 -4.90
CA MET A 145 -13.44 64.84 -6.13
C MET A 145 -12.39 64.26 -7.09
N LYS A 146 -11.22 64.89 -7.24
CA LYS A 146 -10.12 64.33 -8.05
C LYS A 146 -9.61 63.01 -7.47
N ALA A 147 -9.52 62.90 -6.14
CA ALA A 147 -9.13 61.67 -5.47
C ALA A 147 -10.18 60.56 -5.70
N ASP A 148 -11.46 60.88 -5.56
CA ASP A 148 -12.58 59.95 -5.81
C ASP A 148 -12.59 59.45 -7.27
N VAL A 149 -12.41 60.35 -8.25
CA VAL A 149 -12.28 59.99 -9.67
C VAL A 149 -11.06 59.08 -9.92
N SER A 150 -9.93 59.37 -9.27
CA SER A 150 -8.72 58.55 -9.38
C SER A 150 -8.91 57.16 -8.76
N HIS A 151 -9.63 57.08 -7.64
CA HIS A 151 -9.98 55.81 -7.00
C HIS A 151 -10.91 54.98 -7.89
N LEU A 152 -11.99 55.57 -8.39
CA LEU A 152 -12.94 54.93 -9.31
C LEU A 152 -12.25 54.42 -10.58
N ARG A 153 -11.35 55.23 -11.17
CA ARG A 153 -10.56 54.81 -12.34
C ARG A 153 -9.77 53.54 -12.05
N LYS A 154 -9.06 53.48 -10.92
CA LYS A 154 -8.29 52.28 -10.52
C LYS A 154 -9.19 51.07 -10.30
N PHE A 155 -10.36 51.26 -9.68
CA PHE A 155 -11.35 50.21 -9.46
C PHE A 155 -11.80 49.61 -10.79
N PHE A 156 -12.22 50.43 -11.76
CA PHE A 156 -12.66 49.95 -13.07
C PHE A 156 -11.52 49.33 -13.90
N GLU A 157 -10.30 49.88 -13.85
CA GLU A 157 -9.13 49.27 -14.50
C GLU A 157 -8.87 47.84 -13.98
N GLU A 158 -9.10 47.59 -12.68
CA GLU A 158 -9.01 46.25 -12.12
C GLU A 158 -10.17 45.34 -12.53
N CYS A 159 -11.41 45.85 -12.55
CA CYS A 159 -12.56 45.08 -13.04
C CYS A 159 -12.35 44.61 -14.48
N ILE A 160 -11.87 45.48 -15.36
CA ILE A 160 -11.55 45.16 -16.75
C ILE A 160 -10.49 44.06 -16.81
N ARG A 161 -9.40 44.21 -16.06
CA ARG A 161 -8.32 43.21 -16.03
C ARG A 161 -8.80 41.84 -15.54
N ASN A 162 -9.64 41.81 -14.52
CA ASN A 162 -10.21 40.57 -13.99
C ASN A 162 -11.15 39.92 -15.02
N ALA A 163 -11.99 40.69 -15.69
CA ALA A 163 -12.86 40.19 -16.77
C ALA A 163 -12.06 39.64 -17.96
N GLU A 164 -10.96 40.29 -18.33
CA GLU A 164 -10.05 39.80 -19.37
C GLU A 164 -9.38 38.47 -18.98
N LEU A 165 -9.01 38.31 -17.71
CA LEU A 165 -8.46 37.05 -17.19
C LEU A 165 -9.52 35.95 -17.21
N GLU A 166 -10.73 36.25 -16.74
CA GLU A 166 -11.87 35.33 -16.75
C GLU A 166 -12.20 34.84 -18.16
N ALA A 167 -12.23 35.74 -19.13
CA ALA A 167 -12.42 35.39 -20.55
C ALA A 167 -11.33 34.46 -21.09
N LYS A 168 -10.10 34.54 -20.56
CA LYS A 168 -8.97 33.67 -20.94
C LYS A 168 -8.94 32.34 -20.19
N MET A 169 -9.74 32.16 -19.13
CA MET A 169 -9.74 30.95 -18.30
C MET A 169 -9.92 29.65 -19.08
N PRO A 170 -10.85 29.52 -20.06
CA PRO A 170 -11.00 28.28 -20.81
C PRO A 170 -9.73 27.86 -21.55
N VAL A 171 -9.00 28.83 -22.10
CA VAL A 171 -7.74 28.57 -22.81
C VAL A 171 -6.64 28.18 -21.84
N ILE A 172 -6.53 28.87 -20.71
CA ILE A 172 -5.55 28.57 -19.65
C ILE A 172 -5.78 27.14 -19.12
N MET A 173 -7.04 26.76 -18.85
CA MET A 173 -7.42 25.42 -18.41
C MET A 173 -7.14 24.36 -19.47
N LYS A 174 -7.43 24.63 -20.74
CA LYS A 174 -7.09 23.71 -21.84
C LYS A 174 -5.58 23.48 -21.93
N ASN A 175 -4.79 24.54 -21.78
CA ASN A 175 -3.33 24.48 -21.85
C ASN A 175 -2.73 23.71 -20.67
N SER A 176 -3.25 23.85 -19.45
CA SER A 176 -2.77 23.09 -18.29
C SER A 176 -2.94 21.58 -18.49
N VAL A 177 -4.10 21.15 -19.00
CA VAL A 177 -4.35 19.75 -19.37
C VAL A 177 -3.38 19.28 -20.45
N TYR A 178 -3.18 20.09 -21.50
CA TYR A 178 -2.25 19.75 -22.57
C TYR A 178 -0.80 19.60 -22.08
N LEU A 179 -0.36 20.48 -21.19
CA LEU A 179 0.97 20.41 -20.57
C LEU A 179 1.16 19.11 -19.79
N HIS A 180 0.20 18.73 -18.95
CA HIS A 180 0.25 17.45 -18.25
C HIS A 180 0.29 16.27 -19.22
N LYS A 181 -0.58 16.26 -20.23
CA LYS A 181 -0.62 15.20 -21.24
C LYS A 181 0.71 15.09 -22.01
N ALA A 182 1.29 16.23 -22.39
CA ALA A 182 2.58 16.29 -23.06
C ALA A 182 3.72 15.80 -22.14
N ALA A 183 3.72 16.19 -20.86
CA ALA A 183 4.68 15.72 -19.87
C ALA A 183 4.59 14.20 -19.68
N THR A 184 3.39 13.64 -19.52
CA THR A 184 3.18 12.19 -19.43
C THR A 184 3.70 11.46 -20.66
N ARG A 185 3.43 11.99 -21.86
CA ARG A 185 3.94 11.43 -23.13
C ARG A 185 5.47 11.48 -23.19
N ARG A 186 6.10 12.59 -22.80
CA ARG A 186 7.56 12.70 -22.71
C ARG A 186 8.14 11.69 -21.73
N ILE A 187 7.58 11.56 -20.52
CA ILE A 187 8.03 10.58 -19.53
C ILE A 187 7.94 9.15 -20.09
N LYS A 188 6.81 8.78 -20.70
CA LYS A 188 6.64 7.46 -21.34
C LYS A 188 7.65 7.25 -22.47
N SER A 189 7.85 8.26 -23.30
CA SER A 189 8.81 8.22 -24.42
C SER A 189 10.25 8.09 -23.92
N CYS A 190 10.67 8.84 -22.90
CA CYS A 190 11.98 8.70 -22.26
C CYS A 190 12.16 7.32 -21.63
N ARG A 191 11.11 6.75 -21.01
CA ARG A 191 11.14 5.36 -20.52
C ARG A 191 11.29 4.35 -21.65
N PHE A 192 10.62 4.57 -22.79
CA PHE A 192 10.76 3.71 -23.96
C PHE A 192 12.16 3.81 -24.58
N HIS A 193 12.70 5.03 -24.74
CA HIS A 193 14.06 5.23 -25.24
C HIS A 193 15.10 4.69 -24.27
N ARG A 194 14.89 4.79 -22.95
CA ARG A 194 15.78 4.15 -21.95
C ARG A 194 15.70 2.63 -22.00
N ARG A 195 14.52 2.03 -22.21
CA ARG A 195 14.39 0.58 -22.43
C ARG A 195 15.05 0.15 -23.73
N ARG A 196 14.78 0.85 -24.83
CA ARG A 196 15.39 0.55 -26.14
C ARG A 196 16.89 0.79 -26.14
N ALA A 197 17.40 1.78 -25.42
CA ALA A 197 18.82 1.93 -25.15
C ALA A 197 19.33 0.77 -24.29
N SER A 198 18.62 0.34 -23.23
CA SER A 198 19.01 -0.84 -22.44
C SER A 198 19.05 -2.13 -23.26
N THR A 199 18.13 -2.33 -24.22
CA THR A 199 18.15 -3.48 -25.13
C THR A 199 19.20 -3.29 -26.23
N SER A 200 19.38 -2.07 -26.73
CA SER A 200 20.44 -1.69 -27.66
C SER A 200 21.82 -1.73 -27.02
N TRP A 201 21.98 -1.62 -25.70
CA TRP A 201 23.25 -1.86 -25.01
C TRP A 201 23.59 -3.36 -24.97
N ASN A 202 22.59 -4.25 -25.08
CA ASN A 202 22.82 -5.67 -25.31
C ASN A 202 23.13 -5.97 -26.78
N ASP A 203 22.53 -5.27 -27.75
CA ASP A 203 22.85 -5.43 -29.19
C ASP A 203 24.12 -4.67 -29.62
N LEU A 204 24.50 -3.58 -28.95
CA LEU A 204 25.72 -2.82 -29.23
C LEU A 204 26.98 -3.58 -28.78
N LYS A 205 26.84 -4.62 -27.94
CA LYS A 205 27.94 -5.58 -27.71
C LYS A 205 28.33 -6.37 -28.97
N GLN A 206 27.48 -6.39 -29.99
CA GLN A 206 27.78 -7.06 -31.26
C GLN A 206 28.28 -6.10 -32.35
N SER A 207 28.34 -4.79 -32.07
CA SER A 207 28.83 -3.77 -33.01
C SER A 207 29.70 -2.72 -32.31
N GLN A 208 30.70 -3.17 -31.55
CA GLN A 208 31.84 -2.33 -31.15
C GLN A 208 33.03 -2.68 -32.03
N SER A 209 33.20 -1.98 -33.15
CA SER A 209 34.43 -2.09 -33.94
C SER A 209 35.17 -0.78 -34.17
N PHE A 210 34.77 0.37 -33.58
CA PHE A 210 35.55 1.58 -33.87
C PHE A 210 35.76 2.68 -32.81
N ILE A 211 35.07 2.75 -31.65
CA ILE A 211 35.24 3.93 -30.76
C ILE A 211 35.42 3.63 -29.26
N PHE A 212 35.33 2.39 -28.79
CA PHE A 212 35.58 2.09 -27.36
C PHE A 212 36.93 1.40 -27.19
N SER A 213 37.88 2.05 -26.52
CA SER A 213 39.14 1.39 -26.17
C SER A 213 38.85 0.29 -25.13
N HIS A 214 39.45 -0.88 -25.30
CA HIS A 214 39.20 -2.04 -24.42
C HIS A 214 39.47 -1.69 -22.94
N THR A 215 40.44 -0.82 -22.70
CA THR A 215 40.82 -0.29 -21.39
C THR A 215 39.73 0.55 -20.72
N GLU A 216 38.94 1.32 -21.46
CA GLU A 216 37.83 2.10 -20.88
C GLU A 216 36.62 1.22 -20.54
N ALA A 217 36.41 0.14 -21.29
CA ALA A 217 35.32 -0.81 -21.00
C ALA A 217 35.56 -1.58 -19.70
N GLU A 218 36.80 -1.99 -19.45
CA GLU A 218 37.21 -2.68 -18.22
C GLU A 218 37.09 -1.74 -17.01
N ASN A 219 37.57 -0.50 -17.14
CA ASN A 219 37.53 0.49 -16.06
C ASN A 219 36.09 0.85 -15.65
N ILE A 220 35.16 0.93 -16.61
CA ILE A 220 33.74 1.16 -16.32
C ILE A 220 33.10 -0.05 -15.62
N GLU A 221 33.50 -1.27 -15.96
CA GLU A 221 32.95 -2.47 -15.32
C GLU A 221 33.51 -2.65 -13.90
N GLU A 222 34.78 -2.34 -13.67
CA GLU A 222 35.37 -2.28 -12.33
C GLU A 222 34.67 -1.23 -11.46
N LEU A 223 34.40 -0.04 -11.99
CA LEU A 223 33.67 1.01 -11.29
C LEU A 223 32.25 0.56 -10.89
N LYS A 224 31.55 -0.16 -11.79
CA LYS A 224 30.23 -0.73 -11.49
C LYS A 224 30.31 -1.81 -10.41
N GLN A 225 31.34 -2.65 -10.42
CA GLN A 225 31.52 -3.67 -9.38
C GLN A 225 31.87 -3.04 -8.04
N ALA A 226 32.73 -2.01 -8.02
CA ALA A 226 33.05 -1.24 -6.81
C ALA A 226 31.80 -0.57 -6.23
N ALA A 227 30.98 0.06 -7.07
CA ALA A 227 29.71 0.66 -6.65
C ALA A 227 28.74 -0.37 -6.06
N LYS A 228 28.66 -1.58 -6.63
CA LYS A 228 27.85 -2.69 -6.09
C LYS A 228 28.37 -3.20 -4.74
N ARG A 229 29.69 -3.27 -4.55
CA ARG A 229 30.32 -3.66 -3.28
C ARG A 229 30.04 -2.63 -2.20
N LEU A 230 30.25 -1.35 -2.48
CA LEU A 230 29.92 -0.25 -1.57
C LEU A 230 28.42 -0.20 -1.24
N SER A 231 27.57 -0.46 -2.23
CA SER A 231 26.13 -0.54 -2.00
C SER A 231 25.71 -1.73 -1.15
N ARG A 232 26.53 -2.77 -0.99
CA ARG A 232 26.22 -3.92 -0.11
C ARG A 232 26.85 -3.80 1.27
N ASP A 233 27.82 -2.90 1.42
CA ASP A 233 28.47 -2.62 2.70
C ASP A 233 27.48 -1.93 3.65
N GLN A 234 27.21 -2.61 4.77
CA GLN A 234 26.27 -2.15 5.79
C GLN A 234 26.78 -0.90 6.50
N HIS A 235 28.07 -0.82 6.80
CA HIS A 235 28.66 0.33 7.50
C HIS A 235 28.60 1.58 6.62
N PHE A 236 28.84 1.43 5.31
CA PHE A 236 28.72 2.52 4.35
C PHE A 236 27.28 3.05 4.28
N ARG A 237 26.27 2.16 4.28
CA ARG A 237 24.86 2.55 4.30
C ARG A 237 24.49 3.28 5.57
N GLU A 238 24.89 2.77 6.73
CA GLU A 238 24.60 3.39 8.03
C GLU A 238 25.23 4.78 8.14
N THR A 239 26.46 4.94 7.64
CA THR A 239 27.15 6.23 7.57
C THR A 239 26.40 7.22 6.67
N LEU A 240 25.94 6.80 5.49
CA LEU A 240 25.13 7.64 4.61
C LEU A 240 23.81 8.05 5.24
N TYR A 241 23.13 7.13 5.94
CA TYR A 241 21.90 7.45 6.66
C TYR A 241 22.13 8.47 7.78
N GLN A 242 23.24 8.38 8.51
CA GLN A 242 23.61 9.38 9.51
C GLN A 242 23.88 10.74 8.87
N ILE A 243 24.63 10.81 7.77
CA ILE A 243 24.89 12.07 7.06
C ILE A 243 23.59 12.71 6.55
N MET A 244 22.70 11.91 5.93
CA MET A 244 21.41 12.39 5.45
C MET A 244 20.50 12.87 6.58
N ARG A 245 20.55 12.22 7.74
CA ARG A 245 19.80 12.63 8.93
C ARG A 245 20.35 13.94 9.49
N SER A 246 21.67 14.06 9.64
CA SER A 246 22.31 15.29 10.11
C SER A 246 22.11 16.49 9.17
N GLN A 247 22.05 16.28 7.84
CA GLN A 247 21.71 17.34 6.87
C GLN A 247 20.23 17.74 6.90
N LYS A 248 19.33 16.81 7.23
CA LYS A 248 17.91 17.11 7.41
C LYS A 248 17.67 17.92 8.68
N ASP A 249 18.38 17.58 9.76
CA ASP A 249 18.28 18.29 11.05
C ASP A 249 18.88 19.70 10.97
N SER A 250 19.94 19.93 10.17
CA SER A 250 20.50 21.27 9.93
C SER A 250 19.65 22.14 9.01
N ALA A 251 18.86 21.54 8.09
CA ALA A 251 17.90 22.27 7.26
C ALA A 251 16.64 22.70 8.03
N SER A 252 16.28 21.99 9.12
CA SER A 252 15.16 22.35 10.01
C SER A 252 15.54 23.31 11.15
N GLY A 253 16.82 23.70 11.27
CA GLY A 253 17.32 24.56 12.34
C GLY A 253 17.28 26.07 12.07
N ASN A 254 16.83 26.50 10.89
CA ASN A 254 16.81 27.92 10.46
C ASN A 254 15.39 28.53 10.45
N GLU A 255 14.57 28.18 11.44
CA GLU A 255 13.39 28.97 11.81
C GLU A 255 13.40 29.21 13.33
N LYS A 256 14.21 30.17 13.78
CA LYS A 256 13.94 31.03 14.94
C LYS A 256 14.62 32.38 14.75
#